data_AF-A0A7Y6N968-F1
#
_entry.id   AF-A0A7Y6N968-F1
#
_cell.length_a   1.000
_cell.length_b   1.000
_cell.length_c   1.000
_cell.angle_alpha   90.00
_cell.angle_beta   90.00
_cell.angle_gamma   90.00
#
_symmetry.space_group_name_H-M   'P 1'
#
loop_
_entity.id
_entity.type
_entity.pdbx_description
1 polymer ?
#
loop_
_entity_poly.entity_id
_entity_poly.type
_entity_poly.pdbx_seq_one_letter_code
_entity_poly.pdbx_strand_id
1 'polypeptide(L)' 'MEIIYLPPYSPKFNPIKRLLLYIKQNILRNEVCSTIAFLESALCKFITSLSHSAMLFI' A
#
# COMPACT_ATOMS: atom_id res chain seq x y z
N MET A 1 -10.81 -21.16 -1.10
CA MET A 1 -9.65 -20.28 -1.32
C MET A 1 -9.10 -20.62 -2.69
N GLU A 2 -9.14 -19.67 -3.61
CA GLU A 2 -8.76 -19.89 -5.01
C GLU A 2 -7.46 -19.14 -5.30
N ILE A 3 -6.59 -19.76 -6.08
CA ILE A 3 -5.34 -19.13 -6.52
C ILE A 3 -5.63 -18.38 -7.81
N ILE A 4 -5.45 -17.07 -7.79
CA ILE A 4 -5.58 -16.23 -8.97
C ILE A 4 -4.26 -16.30 -9.75
N TYR A 5 -4.34 -16.70 -11.03
CA TYR A 5 -3.16 -16.71 -11.91
C TYR A 5 -2.67 -15.29 -12.17
N LEU A 6 -1.38 -15.06 -11.92
CA LEU A 6 -0.68 -13.83 -12.25
C LEU A 6 0.37 -14.12 -13.33
N PRO A 7 0.28 -13.51 -14.53
CA PRO A 7 1.27 -13.72 -15.57
C PRO A 7 2.68 -13.26 -15.13
N PRO A 8 3.73 -13.90 -15.65
CA PRO A 8 5.10 -13.53 -15.31
C PRO A 8 5.39 -12.07 -15.71
N TYR A 9 6.29 -11.42 -14.95
CA TYR A 9 6.73 -10.03 -15.16
C TYR A 9 5.61 -8.99 -15.28
N SER A 10 4.45 -9.26 -14.68
CA SER A 10 3.30 -8.37 -14.76
C SER A 10 2.99 -7.67 -13.42
N PRO A 11 3.88 -6.79 -12.93
CA PRO A 11 3.70 -6.12 -11.64
C PRO A 11 2.46 -5.21 -11.61
N LYS A 12 1.98 -4.78 -12.79
CA LYS A 12 0.78 -3.96 -12.94
C LYS A 12 -0.50 -4.70 -12.56
N PHE A 13 -0.53 -6.02 -12.74
CA PHE A 13 -1.66 -6.88 -12.37
C PHE A 13 -1.54 -7.43 -10.95
N ASN A 14 -0.41 -7.22 -10.28
CA ASN A 14 -0.23 -7.66 -8.90
C ASN A 14 -0.80 -6.60 -7.94
N PRO A 15 -1.91 -6.87 -7.24
CA PRO A 15 -2.54 -5.91 -6.34
C PRO A 15 -1.61 -5.50 -5.19
N ILE A 16 -0.75 -6.41 -4.72
CA ILE A 16 0.25 -6.13 -3.68
C ILE A 16 1.29 -5.13 -4.19
N LYS A 17 1.78 -5.30 -5.43
CA LYS A 17 2.73 -4.33 -6.02
C LYS A 17 2.09 -2.96 -6.21
N ARG A 18 0.84 -2.91 -6.63
CA ARG A 18 0.07 -1.66 -6.77
C ARG A 18 -0.07 -0.94 -5.43
N LEU A 19 -0.48 -1.67 -4.38
CA LEU A 19 -0.59 -1.13 -3.03
C LEU A 19 0.76 -0.63 -2.51
N LEU A 20 1.82 -1.40 -2.69
CA LEU A 20 3.17 -1.01 -2.25
C LEU A 20 3.65 0.27 -2.94
N LEU A 21 3.38 0.43 -4.24
CA LEU A 21 3.70 1.65 -4.97
C LEU A 21 2.93 2.85 -4.40
N TYR A 22 1.65 2.67 -4.12
CA TYR A 22 0.80 3.71 -3.54
C TYR A 22 1.28 4.14 -2.15
N ILE A 23 1.64 3.18 -1.29
CA ILE A 23 2.24 3.44 0.03
C ILE A 23 3.55 4.23 -0.13
N LYS A 24 4.45 3.81 -1.02
CA LYS A 24 5.71 4.51 -1.27
C LYS A 24 5.50 5.96 -1.68
N GLN A 25 4.53 6.21 -2.56
CA GLN A 25 4.24 7.55 -3.07
C GLN A 25 3.58 8.48 -2.04
N ASN A 26 2.84 7.94 -1.07
CA ASN A 26 2.10 8.74 -0.09
C ASN A 26 2.79 8.85 1.27
N ILE A 27 3.60 7.87 1.67
CA ILE A 27 4.30 7.86 2.96
C ILE A 27 5.77 8.25 2.80
N LEU A 28 6.46 7.65 1.82
CA LEU A 28 7.92 7.75 1.71
C LEU A 28 8.40 8.83 0.73
N ARG A 29 7.49 9.44 -0.04
CA ARG A 29 7.87 10.43 -1.06
C ARG A 29 8.36 11.75 -0.45
N ASN A 30 7.85 12.12 0.71
CA ASN A 30 8.12 13.42 1.34
C ASN A 30 8.82 13.30 2.70
N GLU A 31 8.97 12.09 3.25
CA GLU A 31 9.52 11.89 4.59
C GLU A 31 10.60 10.81 4.60
N VAL A 32 11.74 11.14 5.19
CA VAL A 32 12.79 10.17 5.51
C VAL A 32 12.46 9.56 6.86
N CYS A 33 11.95 8.33 6.86
CA CYS A 33 11.69 7.57 8.08
C CYS A 33 13.02 7.20 8.73
N SER A 34 13.39 7.89 9.81
CA SER A 34 14.65 7.66 10.54
C SER A 34 14.66 6.36 11.35
N THR A 35 13.49 5.79 11.63
CA THR A 35 13.33 4.54 12.38
C THR A 35 12.21 3.68 11.79
N ILE A 36 12.30 2.37 12.02
CA ILE A 36 11.26 1.41 11.62
C ILE A 36 9.94 1.71 12.35
N ALA A 37 10.00 2.04 13.64
CA ALA A 37 8.80 2.36 14.44
C ALA A 37 8.02 3.55 13.88
N PHE A 38 8.71 4.57 13.36
CA PHE A 38 8.05 5.70 12.71
C PHE A 38 7.33 5.26 11.43
N LEU A 39 8.00 4.45 10.59
CA LEU A 39 7.41 3.90 9.37
C LEU A 39 6.15 3.06 9.68
N GLU A 40 6.21 2.20 10.70
CA GLU A 40 5.07 1.39 11.13
C GLU A 40 3.90 2.26 11.59
N SER A 41 4.15 3.28 12.42
CA SER A 41 3.11 4.21 12.88
C SER A 41 2.47 4.97 11.72
N ALA A 42 3.28 5.49 10.79
CA ALA A 42 2.81 6.21 9.61
C ALA A 42 1.98 5.29 8.69
N LEU A 43 2.42 4.05 8.50
CA LEU A 43 1.71 3.04 7.72
C LEU A 43 0.36 2.67 8.35
N CYS A 44 0.32 2.44 9.67
CA CYS A 44 -0.93 2.14 10.38
C CYS A 44 -1.93 3.30 10.27
N LYS A 45 -1.49 4.55 10.44
CA LYS A 45 -2.34 5.73 10.26
C LYS A 45 -2.88 5.82 8.83
N PHE A 46 -2.03 5.59 7.84
CA PHE A 46 -2.41 5.61 6.43
C PHE A 46 -3.41 4.51 6.07
N ILE A 47 -3.19 3.26 6.49
CA ILE A 47 -4.14 2.18 6.23
C ILE A 47 -5.49 2.46 6.90
N THR A 48 -5.47 3.01 8.12
CA THR A 48 -6.69 3.38 8.86
C THR A 48 -7.43 4.56 8.21
N SER A 49 -6.74 5.46 7.51
CA SER A 49 -7.41 6.53 6.75
C SER A 49 -8.00 6.06 5.43
N LEU A 50 -7.41 5.02 4.82
CA LEU A 50 -7.96 4.38 3.61
C LEU A 50 -9.24 3.61 3.88
N SER A 51 -9.37 2.94 5.03
CA SER A 51 -10.58 2.18 5.37
C SER A 51 -11.83 3.07 5.47
N HIS A 52 -11.68 4.35 5.80
CA HIS A 52 -12.80 5.29 5.89
C HIS A 52 -13.27 5.82 4.53
N SER A 53 -12.37 5.86 3.54
CA SER A 53 -12.63 6.39 2.19
C SER A 53 -12.94 5.30 1.15
N ALA A 54 -12.49 4.07 1.37
CA ALA A 54 -12.75 2.92 0.48
C ALA A 54 -14.22 2.47 0.45
N MET A 55 -15.06 2.88 1.41
CA MET A 55 -16.52 2.65 1.39
C MET A 55 -17.26 3.44 0.30
N LEU A 56 -16.60 4.36 -0.41
CA LEU A 56 -17.23 5.19 -1.44
C LEU A 56 -16.97 4.72 -2.89
N PHE A 57 -16.08 3.74 -3.09
CA PHE A 57 -15.64 3.30 -4.43
C PHE A 57 -15.38 1.79 -4.56
N ILE A 58 -15.97 0.96 -3.70
CA ILE A 58 -16.08 -0.49 -3.90
C ILE A 58 -17.54 -0.85 -4.05
#